data_AF-A0A2E7SN77-F1
#
_entry.id   AF-A0A2E7SN77-F1
#
_cell.length_a   1.000
_cell.length_b   1.000
_cell.length_c   1.000
_cell.angle_alpha   90.00
_cell.angle_beta   90.00
_cell.angle_gamma   90.00
#
_symmetry.space_group_name_H-M   'P 1'
#
loop_
_entity.id
_entity.type
_entity.pdbx_description
1 polymer ?
#
loop_
_entity_poly.entity_id
_entity_poly.type
_entity_poly.pdbx_seq_one_letter_code
_entity_poly.pdbx_strand_id
1 'polypeptide(L)' 'MDSKQSLEDFASSREVRVGAWVDTLPDDVFNQAWDALSKAGGIGKVTVTHWLQSIGYTDATQGKVSAITSRERR' A
#
# COMPACT_ATOMS: atom_id res chain seq x y z
N MET A 1 -12.26 -26.12 23.01
CA MET A 1 -11.22 -26.72 22.15
C MET A 1 -10.78 -25.60 21.21
N ASP A 2 -9.86 -24.76 21.67
CA ASP A 2 -9.23 -23.75 20.83
C ASP A 2 -8.37 -24.46 19.79
N SER A 3 -8.93 -24.65 18.59
CA SER A 3 -8.12 -25.04 17.43
C SER A 3 -7.16 -23.89 17.15
N LYS A 4 -5.94 -23.99 17.71
CA LYS A 4 -4.79 -23.17 17.32
C LYS A 4 -4.43 -23.54 15.89
N GLN A 5 -5.14 -22.98 14.92
CA GLN A 5 -4.74 -23.05 13.51
C GLN A 5 -3.29 -22.57 13.43
N SER A 6 -2.39 -23.40 12.88
CA SER A 6 -1.01 -22.99 12.70
C SER A 6 -0.93 -21.83 11.70
N LEU A 7 0.15 -21.04 11.75
CA LEU A 7 0.37 -19.99 10.75
C LEU A 7 0.40 -20.55 9.32
N GLU A 8 0.88 -21.79 9.17
CA GLU A 8 0.96 -22.52 7.90
C GLU A 8 -0.44 -22.92 7.39
N ASP A 9 -1.30 -23.43 8.27
CA ASP A 9 -2.69 -23.76 7.96
C ASP A 9 -3.49 -22.50 7.59
N PHE A 10 -3.24 -21.38 8.28
CA PHE A 10 -3.85 -20.10 7.96
C PHE A 10 -3.36 -19.54 6.62
N ALA A 11 -2.05 -19.57 6.37
CA ALA A 11 -1.48 -19.11 5.11
C ALA A 11 -1.99 -19.92 3.90
N SER A 12 -2.18 -21.22 4.07
CA SER A 12 -2.66 -22.13 3.02
C SER A 12 -4.16 -21.97 2.71
N SER A 13 -4.96 -21.57 3.71
CA SER A 13 -6.41 -21.37 3.57
C SER A 13 -6.81 -19.95 3.17
N ARG A 14 -5.89 -18.99 3.30
CA ARG A 14 -6.12 -17.60 2.92
C ARG A 14 -6.17 -17.48 1.40
N GLU A 15 -7.20 -16.80 0.88
CA GLU A 15 -7.20 -16.34 -0.51
C GLU A 15 -5.95 -15.49 -0.74
N VAL A 16 -5.04 -15.98 -1.59
CA VAL A 16 -3.83 -15.27 -1.96
C VAL A 16 -4.26 -14.05 -2.78
N ARG A 17 -4.39 -12.89 -2.13
CA ARG A 17 -4.30 -11.62 -2.85
C ARG A 17 -2.87 -11.51 -3.34
N VAL A 18 -2.65 -11.90 -4.60
CA VAL A 18 -1.37 -11.76 -5.27
C VAL A 18 -1.13 -10.27 -5.49
N GLY A 19 -0.12 -9.71 -4.81
CA GLY A 19 0.29 -8.32 -4.98
C GLY A 19 0.43 -7.55 -3.67
N ALA A 20 1.27 -6.53 -3.70
CA ALA A 20 1.37 -5.56 -2.61
C ALA A 20 0.15 -4.62 -2.64
N TRP A 21 -0.16 -3.99 -1.51
CA TRP A 21 -1.26 -3.00 -1.44
C TRP A 21 -1.11 -1.87 -2.46
N VAL A 22 0.12 -1.46 -2.80
CA VAL A 22 0.36 -0.44 -3.81
C VAL A 22 -0.07 -0.86 -5.22
N ASP A 23 -0.15 -2.16 -5.47
CA ASP A 23 -0.60 -2.73 -6.76
C ASP A 23 -2.12 -2.63 -6.92
N THR A 24 -2.86 -2.42 -5.83
CA THR A 24 -4.32 -2.25 -5.89
C THR A 24 -4.73 -0.80 -6.15
N LEU A 25 -3.77 0.14 -6.18
CA LEU A 25 -4.03 1.53 -6.50
C LEU A 25 -4.24 1.69 -8.02
N PRO A 26 -5.29 2.40 -8.46
CA PRO A 26 -5.44 2.88 -9.82
C PRO A 26 -4.20 3.67 -10.28
N ASP A 27 -3.87 3.58 -11.57
CA ASP A 27 -2.63 4.14 -12.11
C ASP A 27 -2.52 5.66 -11.90
N ASP A 28 -3.63 6.40 -11.99
CA ASP A 28 -3.67 7.84 -11.74
C ASP A 28 -3.31 8.19 -10.30
N VAL A 29 -3.91 7.50 -9.32
CA VAL A 29 -3.62 7.69 -7.88
C VAL A 29 -2.20 7.28 -7.57
N PHE A 30 -1.77 6.13 -8.08
CA PHE A 30 -0.42 5.60 -7.88
C PHE A 30 0.63 6.57 -8.42
N ASN A 31 0.47 7.03 -9.67
CA ASN A 31 1.42 7.92 -10.31
C ASN A 31 1.49 9.29 -9.63
N GLN A 32 0.36 9.83 -9.20
CA GLN A 32 0.35 11.09 -8.46
C GLN A 32 1.10 10.96 -7.12
N ALA A 33 0.91 9.86 -6.39
CA ALA A 33 1.66 9.60 -5.16
C ALA A 33 3.15 9.35 -5.45
N TRP A 34 3.46 8.63 -6.53
CA TRP A 34 4.83 8.37 -6.96
C TRP A 34 5.57 9.67 -7.31
N ASP A 35 4.96 10.54 -8.13
CA ASP A 35 5.52 11.82 -8.56
C ASP A 35 5.71 12.80 -7.38
N ALA A 36 4.83 12.70 -6.38
CA ALA A 36 4.92 13.47 -5.14
C ALA A 36 6.12 13.05 -4.27
N LEU A 37 6.39 11.74 -4.19
CA LEU A 37 7.44 11.15 -3.35
C LEU A 37 8.83 11.13 -4.01
N SER A 38 8.91 11.06 -5.34
CA SER A 38 10.17 10.89 -6.08
C SER A 38 10.99 12.19 -6.21
N LYS A 39 10.38 13.35 -5.99
CA LYS A 39 11.04 14.65 -6.10
C LYS A 39 11.82 14.99 -4.84
N ALA A 40 13.05 15.48 -4.99
CA ALA A 40 13.80 16.06 -3.88
C ALA A 40 13.06 17.31 -3.36
N GLY A 41 12.71 17.34 -2.06
CA GLY A 41 11.84 18.37 -1.50
C GLY A 41 10.36 18.22 -1.88
N GLY A 42 9.96 17.06 -2.43
CA GLY A 42 8.59 16.72 -2.74
C GLY A 42 7.71 16.53 -1.51
N ILE A 43 6.46 16.14 -1.74
CA ILE A 43 5.48 15.97 -0.67
C ILE A 43 5.85 14.72 0.14
N GLY A 44 6.07 14.90 1.44
CA GLY A 44 6.46 13.81 2.33
C GLY A 44 5.39 12.72 2.49
N LYS A 45 5.85 11.53 2.88
CA LYS A 45 5.01 10.32 3.07
C LYS A 45 3.81 10.53 3.99
N VAL A 46 3.94 11.37 5.02
CA VAL A 46 2.84 11.70 5.96
C VAL A 46 1.69 12.35 5.21
N THR A 47 1.97 13.39 4.44
CA THR A 47 0.96 14.12 3.66
C THR A 47 0.34 13.25 2.59
N VAL A 48 1.14 12.45 1.88
CA VAL A 48 0.62 11.47 0.90
C VAL A 48 -0.30 10.44 1.57
N THR A 49 0.03 9.98 2.79
CA THR A 49 -0.82 9.07 3.57
C THR A 49 -2.17 9.71 3.88
N HIS A 50 -2.19 10.93 4.41
CA HIS A 50 -3.44 11.64 4.72
C HIS A 50 -4.26 11.94 3.46
N TRP A 51 -3.61 12.28 2.35
CA TRP A 51 -4.29 12.48 1.07
C TRP A 51 -4.97 11.20 0.58
N LEU A 52 -4.27 10.06 0.59
CA LEU A 52 -4.84 8.75 0.24
C LEU A 52 -6.05 8.39 1.12
N GLN A 53 -5.94 8.63 2.43
CA GLN A 53 -7.05 8.43 3.36
C GLN A 53 -8.24 9.34 3.04
N SER A 54 -8.00 10.60 2.68
CA SER A 54 -9.07 11.57 2.35
C SER A 54 -9.86 11.18 1.10
N ILE A 55 -9.27 10.43 0.17
CA ILE A 55 -9.92 9.99 -1.07
C ILE A 55 -10.46 8.55 -1.00
N GLY A 56 -10.48 7.95 0.20
CA GLY A 56 -11.14 6.66 0.46
C GLY A 56 -10.21 5.48 0.77
N TYR A 57 -8.89 5.64 0.68
CA TYR A 57 -7.92 4.60 1.08
C TYR A 57 -7.64 4.68 2.58
N THR A 58 -8.66 4.43 3.40
CA THR A 58 -8.61 4.57 4.87
C THR A 58 -7.57 3.67 5.54
N ASP A 59 -7.22 2.56 4.90
CA ASP A 59 -6.21 1.62 5.36
C ASP A 59 -4.78 1.98 4.93
N ALA A 60 -4.58 3.12 4.26
CA ALA A 60 -3.26 3.61 3.89
C ALA A 60 -2.43 3.93 5.15
N THR A 61 -1.19 3.45 5.15
CA THR A 61 -0.21 3.70 6.22
C THR A 61 1.10 4.16 5.61
N GLN A 62 1.94 4.84 6.39
CA GLN A 62 3.26 5.28 5.91
C GLN A 62 4.13 4.10 5.43
N GLY A 63 3.96 2.90 5.99
CA GLY A 63 4.63 1.68 5.54
C GLY A 63 4.18 1.25 4.14
N LYS A 64 2.87 1.26 3.88
CA LYS A 64 2.30 0.99 2.55
C LYS A 64 2.73 2.05 1.53
N VAL A 65 2.66 3.33 1.91
CA VAL A 65 3.09 4.46 1.07
C VAL A 65 4.58 4.39 0.76
N SER A 66 5.41 3.89 1.67
CA SER A 66 6.84 3.71 1.44
C SER A 66 7.17 2.71 0.33
N ALA A 67 6.27 1.78 0.03
CA ALA A 67 6.43 0.81 -1.05
C ALA A 67 6.06 1.37 -2.43
N ILE A 68 5.53 2.61 -2.53
CA ILE A 68 5.16 3.21 -3.82
C ILE A 68 6.41 3.43 -4.68
N THR A 69 7.47 3.98 -4.09
CA THR A 69 8.73 4.27 -4.79
C THR A 69 9.62 3.05 -4.99
N SER A 70 9.23 1.87 -4.48
CA SER A 70 9.93 0.62 -4.81
C SER A 70 9.41 -0.04 -6.10
N ARG A 71 8.37 0.54 -6.71
CA ARG A 71 7.83 0.13 -8.01
C ARG A 71 8.13 1.17 -9.07
N GLU A 72 8.16 0.71 -10.31
CA GLU A 72 8.25 1.60 -11.46
C GLU A 72 6.97 2.45 -11.55
N ARG A 73 7.15 3.69 -12.02
CA ARG A 73 6.04 4.56 -12.38
C ARG A 73 5.24 3.89 -13.51
N ARG A 74 3.91 3.97 -13.46
CA ARG A 74 3.02 3.32 -14.43
C ARG A 74 2.38 4.33 -15.37
#